data_AF-A0A944SUX5-F1
#
_entry.id   AF-A0A944SUX5-F1
#
_cell.length_a   1.000
_cell.length_b   1.000
_cell.length_c   1.000
_cell.angle_alpha   90.00
_cell.angle_beta   90.00
_cell.angle_gamma   90.00
#
_symmetry.space_group_name_H-M   'P 1'
#
loop_
_entity.id
_entity.type
_entity.pdbx_description
1 polymer ?
#
loop_
_entity_poly.entity_id
_entity_poly.type
_entity_poly.pdbx_seq_one_letter_code
_entity_poly.pdbx_strand_id
1 'polypeptide(L)'
;MKINTAPKLLLALLIGLIISVLLGRHIYSNETRFISTEFEQDVRTESLALEREIALNFYALQSLKNFFDNSQHVDSEEFKHYASSLLETHPDISALSWVPKINESERSRYETEQVYFGKKLQIIERNESQKLIPALKRHLYFPVTYIEPLVDNEDALGMISILIQTV
;
A
#
# COMPACT_ATOMS: atom_id res chain seq x y z
N MET A 1 -68.25 -28.01 46.59
CA MET A 1 -66.81 -27.78 46.82
C MET A 1 -66.24 -27.08 45.58
N LYS A 2 -66.15 -25.74 45.58
CA LYS A 2 -65.61 -24.99 44.43
C LYS A 2 -64.09 -25.19 44.41
N ILE A 3 -63.58 -25.90 43.42
CA ILE A 3 -62.15 -26.11 43.22
C ILE A 3 -61.56 -24.76 42.78
N ASN A 4 -60.69 -24.16 43.60
CA ASN A 4 -59.98 -22.93 43.25
C ASN A 4 -59.02 -23.21 42.09
N THR A 5 -59.41 -22.86 40.86
CA THR A 5 -58.61 -23.02 39.63
C THR A 5 -57.63 -21.86 39.40
N ALA A 6 -57.83 -20.73 40.09
CA ALA A 6 -56.95 -19.55 40.06
C ALA A 6 -55.44 -19.85 40.25
N PRO A 7 -54.99 -20.66 41.23
CA PRO A 7 -53.56 -20.95 41.39
C PRO A 7 -52.96 -21.74 40.20
N LYS A 8 -53.75 -22.58 39.52
CA LYS A 8 -53.29 -23.34 38.36
C LYS A 8 -53.10 -22.44 37.13
N LEU A 9 -53.99 -21.47 36.94
CA LEU A 9 -53.89 -20.46 35.88
C LEU A 9 -52.68 -19.54 36.10
N LEU A 10 -52.43 -19.14 37.35
CA LEU A 10 -51.28 -18.29 37.71
C LEU A 10 -49.96 -19.03 37.49
N LEU A 11 -49.89 -20.33 37.83
CA LEU A 11 -48.73 -21.16 37.55
C LEU A 11 -48.47 -21.32 36.04
N ALA A 12 -49.52 -21.57 35.25
CA ALA A 12 -49.40 -21.68 33.80
C ALA A 12 -48.90 -20.38 33.16
N LEU A 13 -49.39 -19.22 33.64
CA LEU A 13 -48.92 -17.90 33.21
C LEU A 13 -47.44 -17.69 33.53
N LEU A 14 -47.02 -18.04 34.75
CA LEU A 14 -45.61 -17.95 35.18
C LEU A 14 -44.69 -18.83 34.32
N ILE A 15 -45.10 -20.06 34.03
CA ILE A 15 -44.33 -20.98 33.18
C ILE A 15 -44.21 -20.41 31.76
N GLY A 16 -45.31 -19.91 31.19
CA GLY A 16 -45.27 -19.27 29.87
C GLY A 16 -44.34 -18.05 29.83
N LEU A 17 -44.35 -17.23 30.88
CA LEU A 17 -43.46 -16.06 31.00
C LEU A 17 -41.99 -16.50 31.08
N ILE A 18 -41.68 -17.50 31.90
CA ILE A 18 -40.32 -18.04 32.05
C ILE A 18 -39.82 -18.60 30.72
N ILE A 19 -40.63 -19.40 30.02
CA ILE A 19 -40.29 -19.97 28.71
C ILE A 19 -40.05 -18.84 27.70
N SER A 20 -40.93 -17.84 27.65
CA SER A 20 -40.79 -16.69 26.75
C SER A 20 -39.48 -15.93 26.99
N VAL A 21 -39.14 -15.67 28.26
CA VAL A 21 -37.88 -15.01 28.63
C VAL A 21 -36.66 -15.87 28.25
N LEU A 22 -36.70 -17.19 28.49
CA LEU A 22 -35.60 -18.09 28.15
C LEU A 22 -35.38 -18.17 26.63
N LEU A 23 -36.46 -18.31 25.86
CA LEU A 23 -36.40 -18.31 24.39
C LEU A 23 -35.89 -16.96 23.85
N GLY A 24 -36.38 -15.84 24.38
CA GLY A 24 -35.92 -14.51 24.00
C GLY A 24 -34.42 -14.32 24.26
N ARG A 25 -33.91 -14.78 25.42
CA ARG A 25 -32.46 -14.73 25.71
C ARG A 25 -31.65 -15.64 24.80
N HIS A 26 -32.17 -16.82 24.48
CA HIS A 26 -31.50 -17.75 23.57
C HIS A 26 -31.38 -17.18 22.15
N ILE A 27 -32.46 -16.60 21.62
CA ILE A 27 -32.50 -15.94 20.31
C ILE A 27 -31.53 -14.75 20.30
N TYR A 28 -31.62 -13.87 21.31
CA TYR A 28 -30.76 -12.69 21.41
C TYR A 28 -29.26 -13.05 21.50
N SER A 29 -28.93 -14.10 22.28
CA SER A 29 -27.53 -14.57 22.37
C SER A 29 -27.03 -15.17 21.06
N ASN A 30 -27.88 -15.86 20.30
CA ASN A 30 -27.47 -16.45 19.02
C ASN A 30 -27.29 -15.36 17.96
N GLU A 31 -28.16 -14.36 17.94
CA GLU A 31 -28.08 -13.23 17.01
C GLU A 31 -26.82 -12.39 17.26
N THR A 32 -26.50 -12.13 18.54
CA THR A 32 -25.24 -11.41 18.89
C THR A 32 -24.01 -12.20 18.44
N ARG A 33 -23.98 -13.52 18.66
CA ARG A 33 -22.86 -14.39 18.24
C ARG A 33 -22.75 -14.46 16.72
N PHE A 34 -23.89 -14.52 16.02
CA PHE A 34 -23.93 -14.55 14.57
C PHE A 34 -23.31 -13.27 13.99
N ILE A 35 -23.76 -12.10 14.46
CA ILE A 35 -23.22 -10.80 14.03
C ILE A 35 -21.71 -10.68 14.31
N SER A 36 -21.25 -11.09 15.51
CA SER A 36 -19.81 -11.04 15.82
C SER A 36 -18.98 -11.99 14.96
N THR A 37 -19.49 -13.18 14.66
CA THR A 37 -18.76 -14.16 13.83
C THR A 37 -18.68 -13.71 12.38
N GLU A 38 -19.79 -13.19 11.83
CA GLU A 38 -19.84 -12.61 10.49
C GLU A 38 -18.88 -11.43 10.38
N PHE A 39 -18.91 -10.51 11.34
CA PHE A 39 -17.98 -9.39 11.40
C PHE A 39 -16.51 -9.83 11.49
N GLU A 40 -16.17 -10.82 12.33
CA GLU A 40 -14.81 -11.35 12.42
C GLU A 40 -14.35 -12.01 11.12
N GLN A 41 -15.25 -12.67 10.41
CA GLN A 41 -14.96 -13.30 9.12
C GLN A 41 -14.73 -12.24 8.02
N ASP A 42 -15.53 -11.18 8.01
CA ASP A 42 -15.37 -10.06 7.07
C ASP A 42 -14.04 -9.36 7.32
N VAL A 43 -13.76 -8.98 8.57
CA VAL A 43 -12.48 -8.35 8.95
C VAL A 43 -11.29 -9.22 8.56
N ARG A 44 -11.38 -10.54 8.76
CA ARG A 44 -10.32 -11.48 8.35
C ARG A 44 -10.13 -11.50 6.84
N THR A 45 -11.21 -11.53 6.08
CA THR A 45 -11.16 -11.58 4.62
C THR A 45 -10.51 -10.32 4.05
N GLU A 46 -10.92 -9.15 4.54
CA GLU A 46 -10.33 -7.86 4.16
C GLU A 46 -8.86 -7.76 4.57
N SER A 47 -8.50 -8.23 5.77
CA SER A 47 -7.10 -8.24 6.23
C SER A 47 -6.22 -9.12 5.34
N LEU A 48 -6.72 -10.29 4.93
CA LEU A 48 -6.00 -11.18 4.02
C LEU A 48 -5.86 -10.60 2.61
N ALA A 49 -6.88 -9.88 2.13
CA ALA A 49 -6.80 -9.15 0.87
C ALA A 49 -5.71 -8.08 0.91
N LEU A 50 -5.67 -7.27 1.98
CA LEU A 50 -4.65 -6.26 2.19
C LEU A 50 -3.24 -6.86 2.29
N GLU A 51 -3.05 -7.93 3.06
CA GLU A 51 -1.76 -8.64 3.15
C GLU A 51 -1.30 -9.14 1.77
N ARG A 52 -2.24 -9.66 0.97
CA ARG A 52 -1.95 -10.13 -0.39
C ARG A 52 -1.55 -8.99 -1.30
N GLU A 53 -2.26 -7.88 -1.30
CA GLU A 53 -1.94 -6.70 -2.11
C GLU A 53 -0.56 -6.13 -1.78
N ILE A 54 -0.24 -6.01 -0.49
CA ILE A 54 1.09 -5.59 -0.03
C ILE A 54 2.16 -6.55 -0.54
N ALA A 55 1.93 -7.87 -0.43
CA ALA A 55 2.89 -8.87 -0.90
C ALA A 55 3.10 -8.79 -2.42
N LEU A 56 2.04 -8.60 -3.20
CA LEU A 56 2.11 -8.38 -4.66
C LEU A 56 2.97 -7.17 -5.01
N ASN A 57 2.79 -6.05 -4.30
CA ASN A 57 3.60 -4.86 -4.51
C ASN A 57 5.09 -5.10 -4.21
N PHE A 58 5.41 -5.89 -3.18
CA PHE A 58 6.79 -6.30 -2.91
C PHE A 58 7.37 -7.18 -4.02
N TYR A 59 6.58 -8.06 -4.62
CA TYR A 59 7.03 -8.86 -5.77
C TYR A 59 7.37 -7.98 -6.98
N ALA A 60 6.59 -6.94 -7.26
CA ALA A 60 6.91 -5.98 -8.33
C ALA A 60 8.28 -5.30 -8.09
N LEU A 61 8.54 -4.84 -6.86
CA LEU A 61 9.83 -4.23 -6.50
C LEU A 61 11.00 -5.23 -6.58
N GLN A 62 10.80 -6.47 -6.13
CA GLN A 62 11.82 -7.51 -6.24
C GLN A 62 12.11 -7.86 -7.70
N SER A 63 11.07 -7.90 -8.54
CA SER A 63 11.18 -8.13 -9.97
C SER A 63 12.00 -7.03 -10.65
N LEU A 64 11.68 -5.77 -10.34
CA LEU A 64 12.44 -4.61 -10.84
C LEU A 64 13.91 -4.64 -10.39
N LYS A 65 14.17 -4.97 -9.11
CA LYS A 65 15.54 -5.17 -8.63
C LYS A 65 16.28 -6.26 -9.40
N ASN A 66 15.64 -7.42 -9.58
CA ASN A 66 16.24 -8.53 -10.31
C ASN A 66 16.55 -8.16 -11.76
N PHE A 67 15.68 -7.37 -12.39
CA PHE A 67 15.92 -6.87 -13.75
C PHE A 67 17.22 -6.06 -13.82
N PHE A 68 17.46 -5.14 -12.88
CA PHE A 68 18.73 -4.40 -12.82
C PHE A 68 19.93 -5.28 -12.44
N ASP A 69 19.80 -6.18 -11.46
CA ASP A 69 20.89 -7.03 -10.99
C ASP A 69 21.38 -8.01 -12.08
N ASN A 70 20.53 -8.38 -13.04
CA ASN A 70 20.84 -9.33 -14.12
C ASN A 70 21.12 -8.68 -15.47
N SER A 71 21.15 -7.35 -15.54
CA SER A 71 21.43 -6.60 -16.76
C SER A 71 22.81 -5.92 -16.68
N GLN A 72 23.56 -5.90 -17.78
CA GLN A 72 24.86 -5.19 -17.82
C GLN A 72 24.66 -3.67 -17.81
N HIS A 73 23.61 -3.23 -18.50
CA HIS A 73 23.15 -1.86 -18.58
C HIS A 73 21.63 -1.91 -18.75
N VAL A 74 20.93 -0.92 -18.22
CA VAL A 74 19.50 -0.71 -18.43
C VAL A 74 19.35 0.73 -18.87
N ASP A 75 18.83 0.95 -20.08
CA ASP A 75 18.54 2.29 -20.56
C ASP A 75 17.10 2.75 -20.21
N SER A 76 16.75 3.97 -20.59
CA SER A 76 15.43 4.54 -20.29
C SER A 76 14.28 3.83 -21.00
N GLU A 77 14.49 3.32 -22.21
CA GLU A 77 13.45 2.62 -22.97
C GLU A 77 13.23 1.22 -22.41
N GLU A 78 14.30 0.51 -22.04
CA GLU A 78 14.25 -0.78 -21.38
C GLU A 78 13.57 -0.68 -20.02
N PHE A 79 13.93 0.32 -19.21
CA PHE A 79 13.24 0.59 -17.95
C PHE A 79 11.76 0.87 -18.20
N LYS A 80 11.44 1.75 -19.15
CA LYS A 80 10.05 2.11 -19.47
C LYS A 80 9.22 0.88 -19.79
N HIS A 81 9.70 0.06 -20.73
CA HIS A 81 8.99 -1.13 -21.17
C HIS A 81 8.76 -2.10 -20.00
N TYR A 82 9.78 -2.34 -19.18
CA TYR A 82 9.67 -3.24 -18.04
C TYR A 82 8.75 -2.71 -16.94
N ALA A 83 8.91 -1.45 -16.56
CA ALA A 83 8.13 -0.80 -15.52
C ALA A 83 6.66 -0.65 -15.92
N SER A 84 6.35 -0.27 -17.17
CA SER A 84 4.96 -0.21 -17.65
C SER A 84 4.28 -1.58 -17.58
N SER A 85 4.97 -2.66 -17.95
CA SER A 85 4.40 -4.02 -17.85
C SER A 85 4.14 -4.44 -16.39
N LEU A 86 4.98 -4.02 -15.44
CA LEU A 86 4.73 -4.24 -14.02
C LEU A 86 3.53 -3.44 -13.50
N LEU A 87 3.38 -2.19 -13.92
CA LEU A 87 2.25 -1.33 -13.54
C LEU A 87 0.92 -1.85 -14.10
N GLU A 88 0.90 -2.42 -15.30
CA GLU A 88 -0.30 -3.07 -15.86
C GLU A 88 -0.78 -4.27 -15.03
N THR A 89 0.16 -5.00 -14.41
CA THR A 89 -0.14 -6.18 -13.58
C THR A 89 -0.37 -5.84 -12.11
N HIS A 90 -0.02 -4.63 -11.68
CA HIS A 90 -0.13 -4.14 -10.31
C HIS A 90 -0.75 -2.73 -10.29
N PRO A 91 -2.06 -2.61 -10.56
CA PRO A 91 -2.74 -1.30 -10.71
C PRO A 91 -2.74 -0.45 -9.42
N ASP A 92 -2.48 -1.06 -8.27
CA ASP A 92 -2.40 -0.37 -6.98
C ASP A 92 -1.08 0.41 -6.80
N ILE A 93 -0.11 0.22 -7.71
CA ILE A 93 1.16 0.96 -7.74
C ILE A 93 0.99 2.18 -8.64
N SER A 94 1.13 3.39 -8.07
CA SER A 94 0.98 4.63 -8.85
C SER A 94 2.19 4.93 -9.74
N ALA A 95 3.40 4.61 -9.28
CA ALA A 95 4.63 4.82 -10.04
C ALA A 95 5.74 3.87 -9.57
N LEU A 96 6.62 3.50 -10.50
CA LEU A 96 7.86 2.78 -10.21
C LEU A 96 9.05 3.67 -10.57
N SER A 97 10.02 3.77 -9.67
CA SER A 97 11.24 4.53 -9.89
C SER A 97 12.48 3.73 -9.57
N TRP A 98 13.56 4.01 -10.31
CA TRP A 98 14.88 3.47 -10.02
C TRP A 98 15.79 4.54 -9.43
N VAL A 99 16.35 4.23 -8.25
CA VAL A 99 17.07 5.19 -7.42
C VAL A 99 18.44 4.62 -7.03
N PRO A 100 19.47 4.71 -7.90
CA PRO A 100 20.78 4.15 -7.62
C PRO A 100 21.49 4.90 -6.51
N LYS A 101 22.35 4.18 -5.77
CA LYS A 101 23.27 4.78 -4.80
C LYS A 101 24.48 5.33 -5.54
N ILE A 102 24.71 6.64 -5.47
CA ILE A 102 25.83 7.33 -6.12
C ILE A 102 26.73 7.95 -5.05
N ASN A 103 28.03 7.67 -5.10
CA ASN A 103 29.00 8.36 -4.24
C ASN A 103 29.36 9.74 -4.83
N GLU A 104 29.81 10.67 -3.98
CA GLU A 104 30.28 11.99 -4.44
C GLU A 104 31.34 11.93 -5.54
N SER A 105 32.27 10.97 -5.45
CA SER A 105 33.31 10.76 -6.45
C SER A 105 32.77 10.36 -7.82
N GLU A 106 31.55 9.81 -7.87
CA GLU A 106 30.92 9.30 -9.09
C GLU A 106 29.91 10.27 -9.68
N ARG A 107 29.50 11.30 -8.91
CA ARG A 107 28.46 12.27 -9.31
C ARG A 107 28.71 12.90 -10.67
N SER A 108 29.92 13.41 -10.91
CA SER A 108 30.22 14.12 -12.16
C SER A 108 30.15 13.21 -13.39
N ARG A 109 30.52 11.92 -13.23
CA ARG A 109 30.40 10.92 -14.29
C ARG A 109 28.93 10.59 -14.53
N TYR A 110 28.20 10.31 -13.45
CA TYR A 110 26.77 9.98 -13.49
C TYR A 110 25.92 11.08 -14.15
N GLU A 111 26.09 12.35 -13.77
CA GLU A 111 25.36 13.49 -14.36
C GLU A 111 25.72 13.72 -15.86
N THR A 112 26.81 13.13 -16.35
CA THR A 112 27.19 13.21 -17.77
C THR A 112 26.69 12.02 -18.58
N GLU A 113 26.59 10.84 -17.98
CA GLU A 113 26.12 9.62 -18.63
C GLU A 113 24.61 9.60 -18.83
N GLN A 114 23.85 10.21 -17.91
CA GLN A 114 22.39 10.20 -17.95
C GLN A 114 21.86 11.43 -18.71
N VAL A 115 21.13 11.19 -19.81
CA VAL A 115 20.55 12.25 -20.65
C VAL A 115 19.07 11.98 -20.88
N TYR A 116 18.22 12.93 -20.49
CA TYR A 116 16.78 12.91 -20.71
C TYR A 116 16.37 14.13 -21.53
N PHE A 117 15.54 13.93 -22.56
CA PHE A 117 15.02 15.01 -23.40
C PHE A 117 16.12 15.94 -23.97
N GLY A 118 17.29 15.38 -24.27
CA GLY A 118 18.46 16.14 -24.75
C GLY A 118 19.17 16.98 -23.68
N LYS A 119 18.84 16.80 -22.40
CA LYS A 119 19.48 17.47 -21.25
C LYS A 119 20.14 16.45 -20.34
N LYS A 120 21.30 16.81 -19.80
CA LYS A 120 21.99 16.03 -18.77
C LYS A 120 21.17 15.99 -17.50
N LEU A 121 21.05 14.81 -16.89
CA LEU A 121 20.43 14.65 -15.59
C LEU A 121 21.31 15.31 -14.53
N GLN A 122 20.74 16.23 -13.77
CA GLN A 122 21.43 16.86 -12.63
C GLN A 122 20.87 16.29 -11.33
N ILE A 123 21.73 16.00 -10.36
CA ILE A 123 21.26 15.65 -9.03
C ILE A 123 20.78 16.93 -8.35
N ILE A 124 19.48 16.99 -8.08
CA ILE A 124 18.78 18.17 -7.54
C ILE A 124 18.09 17.85 -6.22
N GLU A 125 17.81 18.89 -5.45
CA GLU A 125 17.06 18.81 -4.20
C GLU A 125 16.19 20.04 -3.99
N ARG A 126 15.23 19.95 -3.06
CA ARG A 126 14.42 21.10 -2.65
C ARG A 126 15.11 21.85 -1.53
N ASN A 127 15.22 23.17 -1.68
CA ASN A 127 15.64 24.05 -0.59
C ASN A 127 14.48 24.32 0.39
N GLU A 128 14.73 25.09 1.46
CA GLU A 128 13.72 25.47 2.46
C GLU A 128 12.51 26.20 1.85
N SER A 129 12.68 26.87 0.72
CA SER A 129 11.62 27.57 -0.02
C SER A 129 10.93 26.68 -1.07
N GLN A 130 11.07 25.36 -0.99
CA GLN A 130 10.50 24.37 -1.92
C GLN A 130 10.99 24.50 -3.38
N LYS A 131 12.04 25.28 -3.63
CA LYS A 131 12.61 25.47 -4.96
C LYS A 131 13.64 24.38 -5.26
N LEU A 132 13.60 23.85 -6.48
CA LEU A 132 14.61 22.92 -6.98
C LEU A 132 15.95 23.64 -7.17
N ILE A 133 16.98 23.12 -6.51
CA ILE A 133 18.37 23.60 -6.59
C ILE A 133 19.30 22.41 -6.87
N PRO A 134 20.51 22.62 -7.43
CA PRO A 134 21.53 21.59 -7.48
C PRO A 134 21.82 21.05 -6.09
N ALA A 135 21.93 19.74 -5.95
CA ALA A 135 22.15 19.12 -4.66
C ALA A 135 23.46 19.58 -4.01
N LEU A 136 23.39 19.96 -2.75
CA LEU A 136 24.55 20.24 -1.91
C LEU A 136 25.46 19.02 -1.81
N LYS A 137 26.74 19.26 -1.54
CA LYS A 137 27.76 18.22 -1.46
C LYS A 137 27.48 17.25 -0.30
N ARG A 138 27.32 15.97 -0.61
CA ARG A 138 27.08 14.87 0.35
C ARG A 138 27.94 13.66 -0.02
N HIS A 139 28.19 12.76 0.94
CA HIS A 139 28.92 11.52 0.66
C HIS A 139 28.13 10.60 -0.30
N LEU A 140 26.80 10.55 -0.17
CA LEU A 140 25.92 9.69 -0.94
C LEU A 140 24.73 10.47 -1.49
N TYR A 141 24.29 10.05 -2.68
CA TYR A 141 23.10 10.53 -3.35
C TYR A 141 22.24 9.35 -3.80
N PHE A 142 20.93 9.60 -3.82
CA PHE A 142 19.90 8.67 -4.30
C PHE A 142 19.00 9.41 -5.29
N PRO A 143 19.51 9.80 -6.47
CA PRO A 143 18.71 10.48 -7.48
C PRO A 143 17.70 9.53 -8.10
N VAL A 144 16.49 10.02 -8.40
CA VAL A 144 15.57 9.30 -9.29
C VAL A 144 16.18 9.32 -10.69
N THR A 145 16.63 8.16 -11.18
CA THR A 145 17.18 8.04 -12.54
C THR A 145 16.06 7.82 -13.53
N TYR A 146 15.26 6.78 -13.31
CA TYR A 146 14.11 6.45 -14.15
C TYR A 146 12.83 6.48 -13.31
N ILE A 147 11.71 6.86 -13.93
CA ILE A 147 10.38 6.82 -13.33
C ILE A 147 9.32 6.55 -14.39
N GLU A 148 8.38 5.67 -14.09
CA GLU A 148 7.18 5.44 -14.90
C GLU A 148 5.92 5.47 -14.01
N PRO A 149 4.80 6.04 -14.48
CA PRO A 149 4.65 6.75 -15.75
C PRO A 149 5.39 8.09 -15.74
N LEU A 150 6.09 8.43 -16.84
CA LEU A 150 6.87 9.67 -16.91
C LEU A 150 6.01 10.95 -16.97
N VAL A 151 4.88 10.92 -17.67
CA VAL A 151 4.07 12.10 -18.07
C VAL A 151 3.59 12.98 -16.89
N ASP A 152 3.53 12.43 -15.67
CA ASP A 152 3.15 13.18 -14.46
C ASP A 152 4.28 13.29 -13.43
N ASN A 153 5.46 12.76 -13.76
CA ASN A 153 6.57 12.57 -12.83
C ASN A 153 7.92 13.13 -13.34
N GLU A 154 7.92 13.93 -14.40
CA GLU A 154 9.14 14.51 -14.99
C GLU A 154 9.97 15.31 -13.98
N ASP A 155 9.30 16.05 -13.11
CA ASP A 155 9.92 16.87 -12.06
C ASP A 155 10.65 16.04 -10.99
N ALA A 156 10.38 14.73 -10.93
CA ALA A 156 11.07 13.83 -10.01
C ALA A 156 12.45 13.43 -10.50
N LEU A 157 12.75 13.51 -11.79
CA LEU A 157 14.04 13.11 -12.36
C LEU A 157 15.20 13.90 -11.72
N GLY A 158 16.20 13.17 -11.22
CA GLY A 158 17.37 13.73 -10.55
C GLY A 158 17.13 14.19 -9.12
N MET A 159 15.87 14.24 -8.66
CA MET A 159 15.53 14.59 -7.28
C MET A 159 16.04 13.51 -6.32
N ILE A 160 16.64 13.94 -5.21
CA ILE A 160 17.10 13.01 -4.17
C ILE A 160 15.88 12.39 -3.47
N SER A 161 15.77 11.08 -3.55
CA SER A 161 14.62 10.28 -3.10
C SER A 161 14.26 10.43 -1.61
N ILE A 162 15.19 10.89 -0.77
CA ILE A 162 14.94 11.13 0.66
C ILE A 162 13.89 12.22 0.94
N LEU A 163 13.37 12.89 -0.09
CA LEU A 163 12.36 13.94 0.00
C LEU A 163 11.07 13.68 -0.80
N ILE A 164 10.84 12.47 -1.33
CA ILE A 164 9.61 12.16 -2.10
C ILE A 164 8.41 11.85 -1.18
N GLN A 165 8.59 11.82 0.15
CA GLN A 165 7.54 11.48 1.12
C GLN A 165 6.64 12.64 1.60
N THR A 166 6.58 13.77 0.88
CA THR A 166 5.59 14.81 1.22
C THR A 166 4.74 15.17 0.02
N VAL A 167 3.75 14.30 -0.24
CA VAL A 167 2.45 14.67 -0.78
C VAL A 167 1.40 14.20 0.22
#